data_AF-A0A7K9ALJ9-F1
#
_entry.id   AF-A0A7K9ALJ9-F1
#
_cell.length_a   1.000
_cell.length_b   1.000
_cell.length_c   1.000
_cell.angle_alpha   90.00
_cell.angle_beta   90.00
_cell.angle_gamma   90.00
#
_symmetry.space_group_name_H-M   'P 1'
#
loop_
_entity.id
_entity.type
_entity.pdbx_description
1 polymer ?
#
loop_
_entity_poly.entity_id
_entity_poly.type
_entity_poly.pdbx_seq_one_letter_code
_entity_poly.pdbx_strand_id
1 'polypeptide(L)'
;MGVTHVLNAAHGTVYSQGGQDFYGATIDYYGVPAYDLPDFDISQFFFSAAEFIHKALNTPGGRKLFTCKGRARMLHTRDRPEPSSAGGRASYETPALADLQRLFWFRGGSDNHVDQVWPNIYLGDAWAARNKTTLQSLNITHILNAADGPYSINTGAKYYNDLQIEYYGIEAFDDPSFDLSIFFYDAANFIGKALNTSGGKVFVHCAMGVSRSASLVLAFLMIHENMTLVDALKTVSSHRDICPNSGFLSQLRDLDIKLNEERKGTRKSASKAS
;
A
#
# COMPACT_ATOMS: atom_id res chain seq x y z
N MET A 1 -12.34 -4.65 -24.27
CA MET A 1 -12.15 -3.66 -23.18
C MET A 1 -12.80 -2.29 -23.46
N GLY A 2 -13.40 -2.05 -24.63
CA GLY A 2 -14.06 -0.76 -24.92
C GLY A 2 -13.11 0.44 -24.92
N VAL A 3 -11.80 0.19 -25.05
CA VAL A 3 -10.76 1.21 -25.10
C VAL A 3 -10.79 1.81 -26.49
N THR A 4 -10.99 3.13 -26.56
CA THR A 4 -11.06 3.90 -27.80
C THR A 4 -9.87 4.82 -27.99
N HIS A 5 -9.07 5.03 -26.93
CA HIS A 5 -7.91 5.92 -26.95
C HIS A 5 -6.75 5.28 -26.17
N VAL A 6 -5.54 5.36 -26.71
CA VAL A 6 -4.31 4.88 -26.07
C VAL A 6 -3.26 5.99 -26.09
N LEU A 7 -2.80 6.39 -24.91
CA LEU A 7 -1.63 7.26 -24.75
C LEU A 7 -0.45 6.41 -24.28
N ASN A 8 0.62 6.39 -25.06
CA ASN A 8 1.87 5.70 -24.72
C ASN A 8 2.93 6.72 -24.35
N ALA A 9 3.30 6.76 -23.06
CA ALA A 9 4.29 7.70 -22.54
C ALA A 9 5.75 7.29 -22.82
N ALA A 10 6.02 6.20 -23.56
CA ALA A 10 7.36 5.71 -23.87
C ALA A 10 7.48 5.23 -25.33
N HIS A 11 6.73 5.84 -26.24
CA HIS A 11 6.65 5.42 -27.64
C HIS A 11 8.00 5.51 -28.36
N GLY A 12 8.34 4.52 -29.17
CA GLY A 12 9.59 4.49 -29.94
C GLY A 12 10.82 4.06 -29.13
N THR A 13 10.67 3.73 -27.84
CA THR A 13 11.74 3.10 -27.05
C THR A 13 11.91 1.62 -27.43
N VAL A 14 13.04 1.01 -27.04
CA VAL A 14 13.37 -0.41 -27.33
C VAL A 14 12.24 -1.38 -26.96
N TYR A 15 11.45 -1.04 -25.94
CA TYR A 15 10.37 -1.90 -25.42
C TYR A 15 8.95 -1.42 -25.80
N SER A 16 8.82 -0.37 -26.63
CA SER A 16 7.52 0.24 -26.96
C SER A 16 7.48 0.79 -28.39
N GLN A 17 7.61 -0.11 -29.36
CA GLN A 17 7.70 0.18 -30.81
C GLN A 17 6.33 0.25 -31.53
N GLY A 18 5.20 0.10 -30.83
CA GLY A 18 3.86 0.13 -31.45
C GLY A 18 3.35 1.55 -31.72
N GLY A 19 2.54 1.74 -32.78
CA GLY A 19 1.94 3.02 -33.18
C GLY A 19 0.46 2.91 -33.60
N GLN A 20 -0.10 3.94 -34.23
CA GLN A 20 -1.50 3.93 -34.73
C GLN A 20 -1.81 2.69 -35.59
N ASP A 21 -0.85 2.27 -36.43
CA ASP A 21 -0.99 1.11 -37.31
C ASP A 21 -1.14 -0.23 -36.57
N PHE A 22 -0.62 -0.31 -35.34
CA PHE A 22 -0.77 -1.50 -34.49
C PHE A 22 -2.19 -1.65 -33.95
N TYR A 23 -2.85 -0.53 -33.65
CA TYR A 23 -4.19 -0.52 -33.06
C TYR A 23 -5.32 -0.40 -34.10
N GLY A 24 -4.99 -0.05 -35.35
CA GLY A 24 -5.94 0.09 -36.45
C GLY A 24 -6.84 1.33 -36.32
N ALA A 25 -7.87 1.42 -37.17
CA ALA A 25 -8.70 2.62 -37.29
C ALA A 25 -9.74 2.83 -36.16
N THR A 26 -9.80 1.90 -35.19
CA THR A 26 -10.84 1.91 -34.14
C THR A 26 -10.36 2.48 -32.80
N ILE A 27 -9.06 2.76 -32.69
CA ILE A 27 -8.42 3.26 -31.48
C ILE A 27 -7.58 4.47 -31.88
N ASP A 28 -7.87 5.63 -31.31
CA ASP A 28 -7.02 6.80 -31.43
C ASP A 28 -5.75 6.58 -30.59
N TYR A 29 -4.57 6.72 -31.19
CA TYR A 29 -3.29 6.51 -30.52
C TYR A 29 -2.47 7.80 -30.46
N TYR A 30 -1.90 8.10 -29.28
CA TYR A 30 -0.93 9.17 -29.10
C TYR A 30 0.33 8.64 -28.43
N GLY A 31 1.45 8.71 -29.15
CA GLY A 31 2.76 8.28 -28.66
C GLY A 31 3.61 9.48 -28.25
N VAL A 32 4.08 9.48 -27.01
CA VAL A 32 5.10 10.41 -26.50
C VAL A 32 6.45 9.70 -26.54
N PRO A 33 7.45 10.22 -27.27
CA PRO A 33 8.77 9.63 -27.34
C PRO A 33 9.63 9.95 -26.11
N ALA A 34 9.11 9.67 -24.91
CA ALA A 34 9.87 9.89 -23.69
C ALA A 34 10.85 8.75 -23.40
N TYR A 35 11.96 9.13 -22.80
CA TYR A 35 12.99 8.22 -22.31
C TYR A 35 13.50 8.70 -20.94
N ASP A 36 13.87 7.76 -20.08
CA ASP A 36 14.17 7.98 -18.66
C ASP A 36 15.58 8.58 -18.42
N LEU A 37 16.07 9.45 -19.31
CA LEU A 37 17.35 10.13 -19.15
C LEU A 37 17.18 11.51 -18.50
N PRO A 38 18.14 11.96 -17.66
CA PRO A 38 18.01 13.23 -16.92
C PRO A 38 17.94 14.49 -17.79
N ASP A 39 18.38 14.41 -19.04
CA ASP A 39 18.38 15.47 -20.04
C ASP A 39 17.09 15.54 -20.86
N PHE A 40 16.19 14.57 -20.69
CA PHE A 40 14.92 14.56 -21.40
C PHE A 40 13.89 15.46 -20.71
N ASP A 41 13.45 16.49 -21.42
CA ASP A 41 12.40 17.39 -20.96
C ASP A 41 11.01 16.89 -21.39
N ILE A 42 10.39 16.10 -20.52
CA ILE A 42 9.03 15.58 -20.74
C ILE A 42 7.95 16.68 -20.73
N SER A 43 8.24 17.86 -20.18
CA SER A 43 7.24 18.92 -20.01
C SER A 43 6.70 19.43 -21.36
N GLN A 44 7.50 19.28 -22.42
CA GLN A 44 7.14 19.63 -23.80
C GLN A 44 5.91 18.87 -24.30
N PHE A 45 5.60 17.72 -23.71
CA PHE A 45 4.48 16.86 -24.11
C PHE A 45 3.26 17.00 -23.21
N PHE A 46 3.32 17.81 -22.14
CA PHE A 46 2.22 17.93 -21.18
C PHE A 46 0.95 18.47 -21.83
N PHE A 47 1.06 19.53 -22.64
CA PHE A 47 -0.10 20.15 -23.28
C PHE A 47 -0.76 19.20 -24.29
N SER A 48 0.03 18.59 -25.18
CA SER A 48 -0.48 17.68 -26.20
C SER A 48 -1.05 16.38 -25.61
N ALA A 49 -0.42 15.84 -24.57
CA ALA A 49 -0.96 14.71 -23.81
C ALA A 49 -2.28 15.07 -23.12
N ALA A 50 -2.36 16.24 -22.49
CA ALA A 50 -3.57 16.71 -21.82
C ALA A 50 -4.72 16.92 -22.81
N GLU A 51 -4.48 17.52 -23.97
CA GLU A 51 -5.47 17.68 -25.04
C GLU A 51 -5.98 16.33 -25.55
N PHE A 52 -5.08 15.36 -25.75
CA PHE A 52 -5.46 14.01 -26.16
C PHE A 52 -6.37 13.34 -25.12
N ILE A 53 -6.02 13.45 -23.84
CA ILE A 53 -6.84 12.94 -22.74
C ILE A 53 -8.20 13.67 -22.69
N HIS A 54 -8.21 15.00 -22.86
CA HIS A 54 -9.43 15.79 -22.86
C HIS A 54 -10.40 15.36 -23.98
N LYS A 55 -9.90 15.17 -25.20
CA LYS A 55 -10.68 14.63 -26.33
C LYS A 55 -11.23 13.24 -26.02
N ALA A 56 -10.41 12.36 -25.46
CA ALA A 56 -10.82 11.00 -25.09
C ALA A 56 -11.98 11.02 -24.07
N LEU A 57 -11.93 11.92 -23.09
CA LEU A 57 -12.96 12.03 -22.05
C LEU A 57 -14.28 12.63 -22.55
N ASN A 58 -14.23 13.47 -23.58
CA ASN A 58 -15.41 14.10 -24.16
C ASN A 58 -16.07 13.25 -25.27
N THR A 59 -15.53 12.06 -25.55
CA THR A 59 -16.13 11.15 -26.53
C THR A 59 -17.42 10.54 -25.94
N PRO A 60 -18.58 10.63 -26.64
CA PRO A 60 -19.86 10.11 -26.14
C PRO A 60 -19.77 8.63 -25.75
N GLY A 61 -20.13 8.29 -24.51
CA GLY A 61 -20.04 6.93 -23.96
C GLY A 61 -18.69 6.55 -23.35
N GLY A 62 -17.72 7.48 -23.29
CA GLY A 62 -16.42 7.28 -22.65
C GLY A 62 -16.54 6.98 -21.14
N ARG A 63 -15.90 5.89 -20.69
CA ARG A 63 -15.70 5.57 -19.27
C ARG A 63 -14.21 5.63 -18.95
N LYS A 64 -13.84 6.30 -17.85
CA LYS A 64 -12.45 6.37 -17.38
C LYS A 64 -11.99 4.99 -16.90
N LEU A 65 -11.17 4.32 -17.69
CA LEU A 65 -10.34 3.21 -17.19
C LEU A 65 -9.02 3.81 -16.72
N PHE A 66 -8.84 3.96 -15.41
CA PHE A 66 -7.51 4.13 -14.84
C PHE A 66 -6.77 2.80 -15.00
N THR A 67 -5.92 2.67 -16.02
CA THR A 67 -5.02 1.52 -16.14
C THR A 67 -3.72 1.82 -15.40
N CYS A 68 -3.76 1.82 -14.06
CA CYS A 68 -2.67 1.18 -13.29
C CYS A 68 -2.98 -0.32 -13.10
N LYS A 69 -3.82 -0.89 -13.97
CA LYS A 69 -4.10 -2.33 -14.06
C LYS A 69 -3.20 -2.99 -15.10
N GLY A 70 -1.89 -2.80 -14.95
CA GLY A 70 -0.92 -3.71 -15.53
C GLY A 70 -0.93 -5.03 -14.76
N ARG A 71 -1.96 -5.86 -14.91
CA ARG A 71 -1.81 -7.29 -14.61
C ARG A 71 -0.94 -7.88 -15.72
N ALA A 72 0.37 -7.76 -15.58
CA ALA A 72 1.28 -8.65 -16.27
C ALA A 72 1.06 -10.05 -15.68
N ARG A 73 0.16 -10.84 -16.29
CA ARG A 73 0.20 -12.30 -16.12
C ARG A 73 1.48 -12.75 -16.82
N MET A 74 2.55 -13.01 -16.06
CA MET A 74 3.55 -13.95 -16.54
C MET A 74 2.91 -15.34 -16.51
N LEU A 75 2.90 -15.98 -17.68
CA LEU A 75 2.70 -17.41 -17.81
C LEU A 75 3.69 -18.11 -16.87
N HIS A 76 3.17 -18.97 -15.99
CA HIS A 76 3.99 -19.87 -15.20
C HIS A 76 4.80 -20.78 -16.13
N THR A 77 6.08 -20.49 -16.34
CA THR A 77 7.04 -21.55 -16.60
C THR A 77 7.32 -22.21 -15.25
N ARG A 78 6.90 -23.47 -15.15
CA ARG A 78 7.26 -24.36 -14.05
C ARG A 78 8.77 -24.59 -14.13
N ASP A 79 9.53 -23.83 -13.37
CA ASP A 79 10.83 -24.26 -12.87
C ASP A 79 10.98 -23.69 -11.45
N ARG A 80 10.64 -24.53 -10.46
CA ARG A 80 11.12 -24.35 -9.09
C ARG A 80 12.54 -24.88 -9.05
N PRO A 81 13.55 -24.08 -8.66
CA PRO A 81 14.71 -24.66 -8.02
C PRO A 81 14.32 -24.96 -6.57
N GLU A 82 14.38 -26.23 -6.19
CA GLU A 82 14.51 -26.65 -4.79
C GLU A 82 15.63 -25.83 -4.12
N PRO A 83 15.44 -25.27 -2.92
CA PRO A 83 16.52 -24.57 -2.24
C PRO A 83 17.54 -25.60 -1.78
N SER A 84 18.68 -25.61 -2.48
CA SER A 84 19.89 -26.30 -2.04
C SER A 84 20.33 -25.75 -0.68
N SER A 85 20.40 -26.65 0.28
CA SER A 85 20.91 -26.43 1.62
C SER A 85 22.43 -26.20 1.60
N ALA A 86 22.88 -24.97 1.34
CA ALA A 86 24.19 -24.46 1.76
C ALA A 86 24.38 -23.01 1.26
N GLY A 87 24.12 -22.03 2.13
CA GLY A 87 24.44 -20.63 1.89
C GLY A 87 24.05 -19.80 3.09
N GLY A 88 25.03 -19.25 3.80
CA GLY A 88 24.78 -18.36 4.94
C GLY A 88 23.79 -17.27 4.55
N ARG A 89 22.70 -17.13 5.32
CA ARG A 89 21.65 -16.15 5.06
C ARG A 89 22.30 -14.77 5.03
N ALA A 90 22.41 -14.17 3.84
CA ALA A 90 22.91 -12.80 3.70
C ALA A 90 22.16 -11.90 4.68
N SER A 91 22.88 -11.05 5.41
CA SER A 91 22.25 -10.17 6.40
C SER A 91 21.28 -9.24 5.67
N TYR A 92 20.03 -9.21 6.12
CA TYR A 92 19.06 -8.25 5.60
C TYR A 92 19.55 -6.82 5.78
N GLU A 93 19.41 -6.02 4.74
CA GLU A 93 19.63 -4.58 4.72
C GLU A 93 18.35 -3.88 4.26
N THR A 94 18.00 -2.80 4.94
CA THR A 94 16.80 -2.02 4.64
C THR A 94 16.94 -1.35 3.26
N PRO A 95 16.04 -1.62 2.29
CA PRO A 95 16.14 -1.08 0.94
C PRO A 95 16.07 0.45 0.88
N ALA A 96 16.52 1.02 -0.23
CA ALA A 96 16.31 2.44 -0.52
C ALA A 96 14.82 2.75 -0.74
N LEU A 97 14.43 4.00 -0.51
CA LEU A 97 13.03 4.43 -0.66
C LEU A 97 12.48 4.16 -2.06
N ALA A 98 13.29 4.40 -3.10
CA ALA A 98 12.93 4.12 -4.48
C ALA A 98 12.58 2.64 -4.70
N ASP A 99 13.36 1.72 -4.13
CA ASP A 99 13.12 0.28 -4.25
C ASP A 99 11.86 -0.17 -3.51
N LEU A 100 11.59 0.43 -2.34
CA LEU A 100 10.34 0.21 -1.61
C LEU A 100 9.13 0.68 -2.42
N GLN A 101 9.24 1.83 -3.09
CA GLN A 101 8.18 2.35 -3.96
C GLN A 101 7.88 1.40 -5.13
N ARG A 102 8.90 0.70 -5.66
CA ARG A 102 8.71 -0.27 -6.75
C ARG A 102 7.81 -1.43 -6.36
N LEU A 103 7.75 -1.77 -5.08
CA LEU A 103 6.90 -2.86 -4.58
C LEU A 103 5.40 -2.59 -4.79
N PHE A 104 4.99 -1.32 -4.92
CA PHE A 104 3.59 -0.96 -5.15
C PHE A 104 3.17 -0.99 -6.62
N TRP A 105 4.13 -1.08 -7.57
CA TRP A 105 3.80 -1.19 -8.99
C TRP A 105 3.11 -2.52 -9.34
N PHE A 106 3.36 -3.56 -8.53
CA PHE A 106 2.77 -4.88 -8.70
C PHE A 106 1.68 -5.09 -7.65
N ARG A 107 0.47 -4.62 -7.97
CA ARG A 107 -0.73 -4.77 -7.13
C ARG A 107 -1.21 -6.22 -7.13
N GLY A 108 -1.14 -6.85 -5.95
CA GLY A 108 -1.63 -8.22 -5.71
C GLY A 108 -2.93 -8.30 -4.93
N GLY A 109 -3.27 -7.24 -4.18
CA GLY A 109 -4.38 -7.22 -3.24
C GLY A 109 -5.72 -6.79 -3.84
N SER A 110 -6.74 -6.74 -3.00
CA SER A 110 -8.08 -6.27 -3.36
C SER A 110 -8.23 -4.74 -3.15
N ASP A 111 -9.27 -4.16 -3.74
CA ASP A 111 -9.74 -2.79 -3.51
C ASP A 111 -11.08 -2.74 -2.76
N ASN A 112 -11.39 -3.77 -1.96
CA ASN A 112 -12.61 -3.83 -1.15
C ASN A 112 -12.69 -2.70 -0.11
N HIS A 113 -13.84 -2.54 0.55
CA HIS A 113 -13.97 -1.59 1.68
C HIS A 113 -13.20 -2.05 2.93
N VAL A 114 -13.01 -3.36 3.09
CA VAL A 114 -12.28 -3.97 4.21
C VAL A 114 -11.71 -5.32 3.77
N ASP A 115 -10.47 -5.60 4.18
CA ASP A 115 -9.81 -6.89 3.96
C ASP A 115 -9.12 -7.33 5.25
N GLN A 116 -9.10 -8.64 5.48
CA GLN A 116 -8.25 -9.21 6.51
C GLN A 116 -6.82 -9.33 5.96
N VAL A 117 -5.88 -8.59 6.55
CA VAL A 117 -4.50 -8.48 6.05
C VAL A 117 -3.49 -9.26 6.90
N TRP A 118 -3.92 -9.68 8.10
CA TRP A 118 -3.20 -10.55 9.04
C TRP A 118 -4.24 -11.27 9.91
N PRO A 119 -3.94 -12.42 10.54
CA PRO A 119 -4.88 -13.06 11.47
C PRO A 119 -5.48 -12.04 12.47
N ASN A 120 -6.82 -11.91 12.41
CA ASN A 120 -7.63 -10.98 13.21
C ASN A 120 -7.32 -9.47 13.06
N ILE A 121 -6.55 -9.05 12.06
CA ILE A 121 -6.37 -7.63 11.69
C ILE A 121 -7.06 -7.37 10.36
N TYR A 122 -8.00 -6.44 10.40
CA TYR A 122 -8.76 -5.95 9.25
C TYR A 122 -8.32 -4.53 8.91
N LEU A 123 -8.01 -4.28 7.64
CA LEU A 123 -7.64 -2.97 7.13
C LEU A 123 -8.72 -2.49 6.18
N GLY A 124 -9.20 -1.25 6.36
CA GLY A 124 -10.27 -0.74 5.51
C GLY A 124 -10.43 0.76 5.51
N ASP A 125 -11.52 1.19 4.89
CA ASP A 125 -11.82 2.59 4.61
C ASP A 125 -12.92 3.18 5.51
N ALA A 126 -13.23 4.45 5.28
CA ALA A 126 -14.22 5.16 6.06
C ALA A 126 -15.67 4.72 5.75
N TRP A 127 -15.91 3.96 4.67
CA TRP A 127 -17.22 3.35 4.42
C TRP A 127 -17.40 2.17 5.37
N ALA A 128 -16.42 1.28 5.44
CA ALA A 128 -16.45 0.14 6.37
C ALA A 128 -16.54 0.61 7.83
N ALA A 129 -15.81 1.69 8.18
CA ALA A 129 -15.86 2.28 9.52
C ALA A 129 -17.26 2.78 9.92
N ARG A 130 -18.09 3.22 8.96
CA ARG A 130 -19.45 3.70 9.19
C ARG A 130 -20.51 2.60 9.00
N ASN A 131 -20.11 1.39 8.64
CA ASN A 131 -21.02 0.27 8.45
C ASN A 131 -20.99 -0.66 9.66
N LYS A 132 -21.82 -0.35 10.66
CA LYS A 132 -21.92 -1.16 11.90
C LYS A 132 -22.30 -2.62 11.61
N THR A 133 -23.15 -2.87 10.62
CA THR A 133 -23.53 -4.23 10.21
C THR A 133 -22.31 -5.03 9.74
N THR A 134 -21.43 -4.41 8.93
CA THR A 134 -20.17 -5.03 8.52
C THR A 134 -19.28 -5.31 9.72
N LEU A 135 -19.08 -4.32 10.60
CA LEU A 135 -18.25 -4.48 11.81
C LEU A 135 -18.76 -5.61 12.72
N GLN A 136 -20.07 -5.71 12.92
CA GLN A 136 -20.71 -6.80 13.67
C GLN A 136 -20.52 -8.15 13.00
N SER A 137 -20.73 -8.26 11.67
CA SER A 137 -20.56 -9.51 10.94
C SER A 137 -19.14 -10.06 11.00
N LEU A 138 -18.14 -9.17 11.06
CA LEU A 138 -16.73 -9.53 11.22
C LEU A 138 -16.36 -9.82 12.68
N ASN A 139 -17.25 -9.51 13.63
CA ASN A 139 -17.04 -9.53 15.07
C ASN A 139 -15.88 -8.63 15.50
N ILE A 140 -15.83 -7.41 14.97
CA ILE A 140 -14.83 -6.41 15.37
C ILE A 140 -15.04 -6.05 16.83
N THR A 141 -13.94 -6.05 17.58
CA THR A 141 -13.89 -5.75 19.02
C THR A 141 -13.09 -4.49 19.32
N HIS A 142 -12.17 -4.12 18.43
CA HIS A 142 -11.29 -2.96 18.59
C HIS A 142 -11.24 -2.18 17.27
N ILE A 143 -11.33 -0.85 17.35
CA ILE A 143 -11.19 0.04 16.20
C ILE A 143 -10.03 0.99 16.44
N LEU A 144 -9.10 1.02 15.47
CA LEU A 144 -8.09 2.06 15.36
C LEU A 144 -8.43 2.96 14.17
N ASN A 145 -8.80 4.21 14.45
CA ASN A 145 -9.06 5.24 13.45
C ASN A 145 -7.81 6.10 13.25
N ALA A 146 -7.09 5.89 12.14
CA ALA A 146 -5.90 6.64 11.76
C ALA A 146 -6.23 7.96 11.02
N ALA A 147 -7.48 8.41 11.07
CA ALA A 147 -7.97 9.64 10.46
C ALA A 147 -9.06 10.26 11.35
N ASP A 148 -8.84 10.23 12.66
CA ASP A 148 -9.81 10.77 13.61
C ASP A 148 -9.81 12.31 13.60
N GLY A 149 -10.78 12.89 14.30
CA GLY A 149 -10.86 14.32 14.56
C GLY A 149 -12.05 14.99 13.85
N PRO A 150 -12.44 16.18 14.31
CA PRO A 150 -13.65 16.87 13.87
C PRO A 150 -13.65 17.26 12.38
N TYR A 151 -12.46 17.43 11.80
CA TYR A 151 -12.26 17.78 10.40
C TYR A 151 -11.92 16.57 9.52
N SER A 152 -12.06 15.35 10.04
CA SER A 152 -11.76 14.11 9.35
C SER A 152 -12.85 13.06 9.59
N ILE A 153 -12.49 11.79 9.78
CA ILE A 153 -13.45 10.71 10.04
C ILE A 153 -13.86 10.76 11.52
N ASN A 154 -14.75 11.69 11.85
CA ASN A 154 -15.24 11.95 13.19
C ASN A 154 -16.31 10.92 13.62
N THR A 155 -15.94 9.65 13.73
CA THR A 155 -16.79 8.63 14.36
C THR A 155 -16.64 8.70 15.88
N GLY A 156 -15.42 8.54 16.38
CA GLY A 156 -15.15 8.49 17.82
C GLY A 156 -15.81 7.29 18.50
N ALA A 157 -15.49 7.08 19.78
CA ALA A 157 -16.05 5.98 20.57
C ALA A 157 -17.60 6.04 20.66
N LYS A 158 -18.18 7.25 20.70
CA LYS A 158 -19.63 7.45 20.81
C LYS A 158 -20.41 6.88 19.62
N TYR A 159 -19.83 6.91 18.42
CA TYR A 159 -20.50 6.35 17.24
C TYR A 159 -20.73 4.85 17.38
N TYR A 160 -19.87 4.13 18.11
CA TYR A 160 -19.92 2.69 18.30
C TYR A 160 -20.52 2.27 19.65
N ASN A 161 -21.24 3.13 20.37
CA ASN A 161 -21.71 2.86 21.74
C ASN A 161 -22.68 1.67 21.88
N ASP A 162 -23.33 1.27 20.81
CA ASP A 162 -24.19 0.09 20.66
C ASP A 162 -23.40 -1.19 20.35
N LEU A 163 -22.11 -1.06 20.07
CA LEU A 163 -21.16 -2.14 19.86
C LEU A 163 -20.21 -2.18 21.07
N GLN A 164 -19.89 -3.36 21.57
CA GLN A 164 -18.85 -3.51 22.60
C GLN A 164 -17.47 -3.40 21.95
N ILE A 165 -17.13 -2.18 21.52
CA ILE A 165 -15.89 -1.87 20.80
C ILE A 165 -15.01 -0.95 21.62
N GLU A 166 -13.74 -1.33 21.79
CA GLU A 166 -12.70 -0.43 22.26
C GLU A 166 -12.20 0.43 21.10
N TYR A 167 -12.14 1.74 21.30
CA TYR A 167 -11.82 2.70 20.25
C TYR A 167 -10.53 3.45 20.56
N TYR A 168 -9.64 3.52 19.58
CA TYR A 168 -8.43 4.34 19.61
C TYR A 168 -8.36 5.24 18.37
N GLY A 169 -8.37 6.55 18.61
CA GLY A 169 -8.38 7.58 17.58
C GLY A 169 -7.04 8.29 17.46
N ILE A 170 -6.54 8.43 16.25
CA ILE A 170 -5.35 9.21 15.92
C ILE A 170 -5.74 10.26 14.88
N GLU A 171 -5.57 11.53 15.24
CA GLU A 171 -5.77 12.67 14.35
C GLU A 171 -4.57 12.85 13.41
N ALA A 172 -4.47 12.00 12.38
CA ALA A 172 -3.39 12.04 11.39
C ALA A 172 -3.83 12.56 10.02
N PHE A 173 -3.02 13.45 9.45
CA PHE A 173 -3.16 13.95 8.08
C PHE A 173 -2.43 13.03 7.10
N ASP A 174 -2.99 12.80 5.91
CA ASP A 174 -2.35 11.99 4.87
C ASP A 174 -1.37 12.82 4.05
N ASP A 175 -0.38 13.39 4.73
CA ASP A 175 0.59 14.30 4.16
C ASP A 175 2.01 13.76 4.38
N PRO A 176 2.91 13.77 3.37
CA PRO A 176 4.29 13.34 3.54
C PRO A 176 5.07 14.09 4.63
N SER A 177 4.66 15.29 5.01
CA SER A 177 5.27 16.08 6.09
C SER A 177 4.72 15.75 7.48
N PHE A 178 3.61 15.00 7.58
CA PHE A 178 3.05 14.61 8.87
C PHE A 178 3.92 13.53 9.52
N ASP A 179 4.30 13.75 10.78
CA ASP A 179 5.04 12.75 11.55
C ASP A 179 4.08 11.70 12.15
N LEU A 180 3.88 10.60 11.42
CA LEU A 180 3.07 9.47 11.88
C LEU A 180 3.88 8.56 12.82
N SER A 181 5.21 8.67 12.81
CA SER A 181 6.12 7.77 13.52
C SER A 181 5.95 7.83 15.05
N ILE A 182 5.55 8.99 15.57
CA ILE A 182 5.26 9.18 16.99
C ILE A 182 4.14 8.26 17.49
N PHE A 183 3.27 7.78 16.60
CA PHE A 183 2.15 6.89 16.93
C PHE A 183 2.46 5.40 16.71
N PHE A 184 3.60 5.04 16.11
CA PHE A 184 3.87 3.65 15.71
C PHE A 184 3.83 2.67 16.88
N TYR A 185 4.48 3.00 18.00
CA TYR A 185 4.50 2.10 19.16
C TYR A 185 3.16 2.05 19.87
N ASP A 186 2.47 3.18 20.04
CA ASP A 186 1.16 3.21 20.71
C ASP A 186 0.08 2.48 19.90
N ALA A 187 0.05 2.70 18.58
CA ALA A 187 -0.82 1.96 17.67
C ALA A 187 -0.50 0.45 17.68
N ALA A 188 0.78 0.09 17.60
CA ALA A 188 1.20 -1.31 17.63
C ALA A 188 0.84 -1.98 18.98
N ASN A 189 0.98 -1.27 20.09
CA ASN A 189 0.60 -1.75 21.41
C ASN A 189 -0.92 -1.93 21.54
N PHE A 190 -1.72 -1.01 20.99
CA PHE A 190 -3.17 -1.15 20.94
C PHE A 190 -3.57 -2.39 20.15
N ILE A 191 -3.01 -2.58 18.95
CA ILE A 191 -3.26 -3.77 18.12
C ILE A 191 -2.82 -5.05 18.85
N GLY A 192 -1.63 -5.07 19.44
CA GLY A 192 -1.11 -6.24 20.16
C GLY A 192 -1.95 -6.61 21.40
N LYS A 193 -2.40 -5.64 22.20
CA LYS A 193 -3.31 -5.88 23.34
C LYS A 193 -4.64 -6.48 22.88
N ALA A 194 -5.19 -5.94 21.80
CA ALA A 194 -6.43 -6.44 21.24
C ALA A 194 -6.29 -7.90 20.78
N LEU A 195 -5.21 -8.24 20.08
CA LEU A 195 -4.96 -9.61 19.61
C LEU A 195 -4.68 -10.62 20.73
N ASN A 196 -4.15 -10.15 21.87
CA ASN A 196 -3.97 -10.97 23.07
C ASN A 196 -5.27 -11.19 23.87
N THR A 197 -6.35 -10.50 23.52
CA THR A 197 -7.66 -10.68 24.14
C THR A 197 -8.39 -11.85 23.48
N SER A 198 -9.06 -12.68 24.28
CA SER A 198 -9.82 -13.83 23.74
C SER A 198 -10.90 -13.35 22.76
N GLY A 199 -10.87 -13.85 21.53
CA GLY A 199 -11.78 -13.42 20.45
C GLY A 199 -11.46 -12.04 19.86
N GLY A 200 -10.34 -11.43 20.23
CA GLY A 200 -9.94 -10.10 19.78
C GLY A 200 -9.74 -10.01 18.28
N LYS A 201 -10.42 -9.02 17.68
CA LYS A 201 -10.35 -8.65 16.26
C LYS A 201 -10.29 -7.14 16.12
N VAL A 202 -9.28 -6.67 15.39
CA VAL A 202 -8.97 -5.25 15.24
C VAL A 202 -9.31 -4.79 13.84
N PHE A 203 -10.04 -3.69 13.73
CA PHE A 203 -10.25 -2.97 12.49
C PHE A 203 -9.44 -1.67 12.52
N VAL A 204 -8.48 -1.55 11.61
CA VAL A 204 -7.63 -0.38 11.44
C VAL A 204 -8.05 0.34 10.17
N HIS A 205 -8.43 1.62 10.25
CA HIS A 205 -8.93 2.34 9.09
C HIS A 205 -8.42 3.77 9.01
N CYS A 206 -8.52 4.35 7.81
CA CYS A 206 -8.38 5.78 7.61
C CYS A 206 -9.49 6.25 6.65
N ALA A 207 -9.23 7.22 5.78
CA ALA A 207 -10.19 7.60 4.74
C ALA A 207 -10.38 6.48 3.69
N MET A 208 -9.28 5.94 3.16
CA MET A 208 -9.28 4.95 2.05
C MET A 208 -8.75 3.57 2.45
N GLY A 209 -8.12 3.44 3.62
CA GLY A 209 -7.48 2.18 4.02
C GLY A 209 -6.21 1.85 3.24
N VAL A 210 -5.52 2.86 2.68
CA VAL A 210 -4.41 2.67 1.72
C VAL A 210 -3.07 3.20 2.26
N SER A 211 -3.07 4.35 2.93
CA SER A 211 -1.86 5.07 3.38
C SER A 211 -1.71 5.07 4.91
N ARG A 212 -2.29 6.05 5.62
CA ARG A 212 -2.18 6.18 7.10
C ARG A 212 -2.39 4.89 7.88
N SER A 213 -3.55 4.24 7.69
CA SER A 213 -3.89 3.02 8.41
C SER A 213 -3.02 1.83 8.01
N ALA A 214 -2.63 1.74 6.73
CA ALA A 214 -1.70 0.72 6.26
C ALA A 214 -0.34 0.89 6.94
N SER A 215 0.17 2.12 7.05
CA SER A 215 1.42 2.42 7.73
C SER A 215 1.43 1.96 9.19
N LEU A 216 0.34 2.16 9.93
CA LEU A 216 0.25 1.69 11.32
C LEU A 216 0.22 0.16 11.43
N VAL A 217 -0.47 -0.52 10.51
CA VAL A 217 -0.46 -2.00 10.44
C VAL A 217 0.94 -2.52 10.09
N LEU A 218 1.63 -1.89 9.13
CA LEU A 218 3.00 -2.26 8.77
C LEU A 218 3.95 -2.10 9.96
N ALA A 219 3.86 -0.97 10.69
CA ALA A 219 4.63 -0.73 11.90
C ALA A 219 4.35 -1.81 12.97
N PHE A 220 3.09 -2.19 13.17
CA PHE A 220 2.73 -3.29 14.07
C PHE A 220 3.43 -4.61 13.69
N LEU A 221 3.37 -5.02 12.42
CA LEU A 221 4.00 -6.26 11.96
C LEU A 221 5.53 -6.23 12.14
N MET A 222 6.15 -5.07 11.96
CA MET A 222 7.59 -4.93 12.18
C MET A 222 7.95 -5.02 13.67
N ILE A 223 7.17 -4.35 14.54
CA ILE A 223 7.44 -4.24 15.98
C ILE A 223 7.10 -5.54 16.72
N HIS A 224 5.90 -6.09 16.53
CA HIS A 224 5.38 -7.23 17.29
C HIS A 224 5.58 -8.58 16.60
N GLU A 225 5.50 -8.63 15.27
CA GLU A 225 5.66 -9.89 14.50
C GLU A 225 7.09 -10.08 13.97
N ASN A 226 8.02 -9.22 14.38
CA ASN A 226 9.45 -9.29 14.04
C ASN A 226 9.72 -9.32 12.51
N MET A 227 8.85 -8.70 11.72
CA MET A 227 9.01 -8.61 10.27
C MET A 227 10.02 -7.52 9.87
N THR A 228 10.60 -7.68 8.69
CA THR A 228 11.24 -6.56 7.98
C THR A 228 10.17 -5.69 7.31
N LEU A 229 10.50 -4.45 6.95
CA LEU A 229 9.57 -3.61 6.18
C LEU A 229 9.14 -4.26 4.86
N VAL A 230 10.05 -4.96 4.17
CA VAL A 230 9.73 -5.65 2.91
C VAL A 230 8.74 -6.79 3.13
N ASP A 231 8.92 -7.58 4.19
CA ASP A 231 8.04 -8.69 4.51
C ASP A 231 6.66 -8.18 4.96
N ALA A 232 6.62 -7.12 5.76
CA ALA A 232 5.38 -6.47 6.17
C ALA A 232 4.62 -5.93 4.94
N LEU A 233 5.31 -5.23 4.04
CA LEU A 233 4.73 -4.70 2.81
C LEU A 233 4.12 -5.81 1.95
N LYS A 234 4.86 -6.89 1.70
CA LYS A 234 4.37 -8.05 0.92
C LYS A 234 3.18 -8.73 1.59
N THR A 235 3.23 -8.87 2.92
CA THR A 235 2.16 -9.50 3.70
C THR A 235 0.86 -8.74 3.52
N VAL A 236 0.86 -7.43 3.76
CA VAL A 236 -0.35 -6.60 3.65
C VAL A 236 -0.77 -6.44 2.18
N SER A 237 0.17 -6.19 1.26
CA SER A 237 -0.13 -5.92 -0.16
C SER A 237 -0.66 -7.12 -0.93
N SER A 238 -0.43 -8.34 -0.44
CA SER A 238 -1.02 -9.56 -1.01
C SER A 238 -2.52 -9.72 -0.73
N HIS A 239 -3.04 -9.01 0.29
CA HIS A 239 -4.45 -9.05 0.69
C HIS A 239 -5.20 -7.79 0.27
N ARG A 240 -4.56 -6.62 0.40
CA ARG A 240 -5.15 -5.31 0.12
C ARG A 240 -4.19 -4.41 -0.65
N ASP A 241 -4.69 -3.69 -1.64
CA ASP A 241 -3.93 -2.65 -2.32
C ASP A 241 -3.61 -1.50 -1.34
N ILE A 242 -2.34 -1.42 -0.92
CA ILE A 242 -1.83 -0.37 -0.05
C ILE A 242 -0.77 0.47 -0.78
N CYS A 243 -0.67 1.74 -0.38
CA CYS A 243 0.32 2.68 -0.91
C CYS A 243 0.49 3.82 0.12
N PRO A 244 1.27 3.60 1.19
CA PRO A 244 1.73 4.68 2.05
C PRO A 244 2.34 5.83 1.23
N ASN A 245 2.08 7.07 1.63
CA ASN A 245 2.77 8.21 1.02
C ASN A 245 4.30 8.12 1.25
N SER A 246 5.07 8.91 0.50
CA SER A 246 6.54 8.87 0.54
C SER A 246 7.12 9.20 1.93
N GLY A 247 6.50 10.12 2.67
CA GLY A 247 6.92 10.48 4.02
C GLY A 247 6.73 9.33 5.00
N PHE A 248 5.56 8.70 5.01
CA PHE A 248 5.30 7.53 5.86
C PHE A 248 6.16 6.34 5.50
N LEU A 249 6.43 6.12 4.20
CA LEU A 249 7.32 5.06 3.78
C LEU A 249 8.77 5.32 4.25
N SER A 250 9.21 6.59 4.27
CA SER A 250 10.49 6.99 4.86
C SER A 250 10.51 6.73 6.37
N GLN A 251 9.46 7.12 7.10
CA GLN A 251 9.35 6.89 8.54
C GLN A 251 9.36 5.39 8.88
N LEU A 252 8.67 4.56 8.09
CA LEU A 252 8.72 3.10 8.22
C LEU A 252 10.10 2.53 7.92
N ARG A 253 10.80 3.10 6.94
CA ARG A 253 12.19 2.72 6.62
C ARG A 253 13.12 3.02 7.80
N ASP A 254 12.97 4.17 8.45
CA ASP A 254 13.76 4.53 9.62
C ASP A 254 13.47 3.60 10.81
N LEU A 255 12.20 3.23 11.01
CA LEU A 255 11.81 2.19 11.97
C LEU A 255 12.48 0.84 11.67
N ASP A 256 12.51 0.41 10.41
CA ASP A 256 13.12 -0.86 10.01
C ASP A 256 14.63 -0.88 10.28
N ILE A 257 15.34 0.21 9.96
CA ILE A 257 16.77 0.38 10.27
C ILE A 257 17.00 0.21 11.76
N LYS A 258 16.26 0.96 12.58
CA LYS A 258 16.34 0.91 14.05
C LYS A 258 16.11 -0.50 14.58
N LEU A 259 15.01 -1.16 14.19
CA LEU A 259 14.70 -2.51 14.65
C LEU A 259 15.76 -3.52 14.22
N ASN A 260 16.34 -3.38 13.02
CA ASN A 260 17.41 -4.26 12.56
C ASN A 260 18.71 -4.09 13.35
N GLU A 261 19.04 -2.87 13.78
CA GLU A 261 20.17 -2.60 14.68
C GLU A 261 19.95 -3.22 16.07
N GLU A 262 18.75 -3.03 16.64
CA GLU A 262 18.36 -3.62 17.92
C GLU A 262 18.45 -5.16 17.89
N ARG A 263 17.89 -5.79 16.84
CA ARG A 263 17.95 -7.25 16.63
C ARG A 263 19.39 -7.76 16.51
N LYS A 264 20.28 -7.01 15.85
CA LYS A 264 21.72 -7.35 15.76
C LYS A 264 22.39 -7.25 17.14
N GLY A 265 22.05 -6.24 17.95
CA GLY A 265 22.53 -6.08 19.32
C GLY A 265 22.13 -7.23 20.25
N THR A 266 20.87 -7.66 20.18
CA THR A 266 20.34 -8.79 20.98
C THR A 266 21.01 -10.12 20.62
N ARG A 267 21.28 -10.37 19.32
CA ARG A 267 21.98 -11.59 18.88
C ARG A 267 23.44 -11.63 19.36
N LYS A 268 24.15 -10.50 19.33
CA LYS A 268 25.54 -10.39 19.79
C LYS A 268 25.68 -10.55 21.30
N SER A 269 24.70 -10.09 22.08
CA SER A 269 24.68 -10.27 23.53
C SER A 269 24.37 -11.72 23.91
N ALA A 270 23.40 -12.36 23.24
CA ALA A 270 23.09 -13.77 23.44
C ALA A 270 24.28 -14.68 23.09
N SER A 271 25.02 -14.42 22.01
CA SER A 271 26.19 -15.22 21.61
C SER A 271 27.43 -15.04 22.51
N LYS A 272 27.47 -14.00 23.36
CA LYS A 272 28.54 -13.79 24.34
C LYS A 272 28.22 -14.39 25.72
N ALA A 273 26.96 -14.74 25.96
CA ALA A 273 26.47 -15.27 27.23
C ALA A 273 26.36 -16.81 27.25
N SER A 274 26.48 -17.46 26.09
CA SER A 274 26.58 -18.92 25.91
C SER A 274 28.02 -19.36 25.77
#